data_AF-A0A6I4REI4-F1
#
_entry.id   AF-A0A6I4REI4-F1
#
_cell.length_a   1.000
_cell.length_b   1.000
_cell.length_c   1.000
_cell.angle_alpha   90.00
_cell.angle_beta   90.00
_cell.angle_gamma   90.00
#
_symmetry.space_group_name_H-M   'P 1'
#
loop_
_entity.id
_entity.type
_entity.pdbx_description
1 polymer ?
#
loop_
_entity_poly.entity_id
_entity_poly.type
_entity_poly.pdbx_seq_one_letter_code
_entity_poly.pdbx_strand_id
1 'polypeptide(L)'
;MPSIVRGTLCAAVLVLVGCAQQPAVVAPAPVATPLVTDPQQCLSQAECTTKTSRSLLFVFDYAAAGGALVQRRERLLFTPADAPRSEWPAIYIRLAEPMSGRFDFNAECQVPRCRYSAAQLLQVYRDYLAGQPGDLSKPVGK
;
A
#
# COMPACT_ATOMS: atom_id res chain seq x y z
N MET A 1 -66.93 7.83 -42.29
CA MET A 1 -67.02 6.70 -41.33
C MET A 1 -65.62 6.10 -41.18
N PRO A 2 -65.21 5.73 -39.95
CA PRO A 2 -63.82 5.59 -39.46
C PRO A 2 -63.22 4.20 -39.80
N SER A 3 -61.93 3.85 -39.65
CA SER A 3 -61.01 3.95 -38.49
C SER A 3 -59.56 3.80 -38.99
N ILE A 4 -58.60 4.67 -38.64
CA ILE A 4 -57.68 4.61 -37.48
C ILE A 4 -56.98 3.24 -37.29
N VAL A 5 -55.70 3.17 -37.69
CA VAL A 5 -54.67 2.48 -36.90
C VAL A 5 -53.45 3.41 -36.79
N ARG A 6 -53.27 3.92 -35.58
CA ARG A 6 -52.10 4.66 -35.08
C ARG A 6 -50.92 3.69 -34.97
N GLY A 7 -49.81 4.01 -35.60
CA GLY A 7 -48.51 3.36 -35.40
C GLY A 7 -47.46 4.40 -35.05
N THR A 8 -47.61 5.03 -33.88
CA THR A 8 -46.67 6.00 -33.33
C THR A 8 -45.43 5.27 -32.82
N LEU A 9 -44.36 5.19 -33.62
CA LEU A 9 -43.03 4.84 -33.11
C LEU A 9 -42.27 6.14 -32.84
N CYS A 10 -42.54 6.65 -31.64
CA CYS A 10 -41.83 7.73 -31.00
C CYS A 10 -40.32 7.44 -30.94
N ALA A 11 -39.55 8.39 -31.49
CA ALA A 11 -38.40 9.00 -30.86
C ALA A 11 -37.83 8.28 -29.63
N ALA A 12 -36.77 7.50 -29.83
CA ALA A 12 -35.84 7.13 -28.78
C ALA A 12 -34.43 7.61 -29.16
N VAL A 13 -34.30 8.92 -29.40
CA VAL A 13 -33.00 9.59 -29.31
C VAL A 13 -32.76 9.79 -27.81
N LEU A 14 -32.11 8.80 -27.20
CA LEU A 14 -31.54 8.89 -25.86
C LEU A 14 -30.47 9.99 -25.90
N VAL A 15 -30.89 11.21 -25.59
CA VAL A 15 -29.99 12.33 -25.32
C VAL A 15 -29.18 11.93 -24.08
N LEU A 16 -27.91 11.63 -24.29
CA LEU A 16 -26.90 11.52 -23.24
C LEU A 16 -26.87 12.85 -22.49
N VAL A 17 -27.60 12.92 -21.38
CA VAL A 17 -27.45 13.98 -20.39
C VAL A 17 -26.08 13.76 -19.77
N GLY A 18 -25.07 14.42 -20.35
CA GLY A 18 -23.78 14.55 -19.73
C GLY A 18 -23.98 15.20 -18.37
N CYS A 19 -23.65 14.47 -17.30
CA CYS A 19 -23.55 15.03 -15.97
C CYS A 19 -22.48 16.12 -15.99
N ALA A 20 -22.91 17.37 -16.17
CA ALA A 20 -22.13 18.54 -15.80
C ALA A 20 -22.01 18.55 -14.27
N GLN A 21 -21.16 17.68 -13.72
CA GLN A 21 -20.67 17.84 -12.37
C GLN A 21 -19.70 19.02 -12.43
N GLN A 22 -20.19 20.20 -12.04
CA GLN A 22 -19.32 21.31 -11.69
C GLN A 22 -18.30 20.79 -10.69
N PRO A 23 -16.98 21.00 -10.88
CA PRO A 23 -16.03 20.76 -9.82
C PRO A 23 -16.39 21.74 -8.70
N ALA A 24 -17.02 21.22 -7.64
CA ALA A 24 -17.10 21.96 -6.40
C ALA A 24 -15.66 22.33 -6.05
N VAL A 25 -15.39 23.63 -5.95
CA VAL A 25 -14.12 24.13 -5.43
C VAL A 25 -14.04 23.63 -3.99
N VAL A 26 -13.38 22.48 -3.82
CA VAL A 26 -13.07 21.92 -2.51
C VAL A 26 -12.09 22.90 -1.91
N ALA A 27 -12.54 23.66 -0.90
CA ALA A 27 -11.65 24.48 -0.09
C ALA A 27 -10.48 23.60 0.36
N PRO A 28 -9.22 24.09 0.30
CA PRO A 28 -8.08 23.30 0.74
C PRO A 28 -8.35 22.83 2.16
N ALA A 29 -8.39 21.52 2.36
CA ALA A 29 -8.49 20.96 3.70
C ALA A 29 -7.32 21.50 4.53
N PRO A 30 -7.54 21.92 5.78
CA PRO A 30 -6.45 22.37 6.64
C PRO A 30 -5.41 21.27 6.69
N VAL A 31 -4.16 21.61 6.35
CA VAL A 31 -3.02 20.71 6.47
C VAL A 31 -2.86 20.42 7.95
N ALA A 32 -3.38 19.27 8.39
CA ALA A 32 -3.16 18.81 9.75
C ALA A 32 -1.66 18.65 9.94
N THR A 33 -1.07 19.43 10.85
CA THR A 33 0.29 19.19 11.34
C THR A 33 0.35 17.75 11.85
N PRO A 34 1.23 16.89 11.31
CA PRO A 34 1.29 15.52 11.76
C PRO A 34 1.70 15.53 13.23
N LEU A 35 0.83 15.03 14.11
CA LEU A 35 1.29 14.50 15.39
C LEU A 35 2.44 13.55 15.08
N VAL A 36 3.53 13.65 15.85
CA VAL A 36 4.64 12.68 15.76
C VAL A 36 4.11 11.34 16.26
N THR A 37 3.43 10.63 15.37
CA THR A 37 2.86 9.32 15.61
C THR A 37 3.86 8.32 15.10
N ASP A 38 4.06 7.24 15.86
CA ASP A 38 4.89 6.11 15.44
C ASP A 38 4.50 5.71 14.00
N PRO A 39 5.45 5.71 13.02
CA PRO A 39 5.18 5.34 11.64
C PRO A 39 4.48 3.98 11.49
N GLN A 40 4.69 3.06 12.43
CA GLN A 40 4.05 1.76 12.45
C GLN A 40 2.60 1.77 12.94
N GLN A 41 2.05 2.88 13.41
CA GLN A 41 0.64 2.99 13.80
C GLN A 41 -0.17 3.69 12.72
N CYS A 42 -1.45 3.35 12.59
CA CYS A 42 -2.42 4.11 11.82
C CYS A 42 -3.68 4.32 12.65
N LEU A 43 -4.27 5.51 12.56
CA LEU A 43 -5.39 5.95 13.40
C LEU A 43 -6.70 6.13 12.61
N SER A 44 -6.66 5.93 11.28
CA SER A 44 -7.83 6.02 10.42
C SER A 44 -7.75 5.03 9.25
N GLN A 45 -8.90 4.71 8.67
CA GLN A 45 -8.97 3.82 7.51
C GLN A 45 -8.14 4.32 6.32
N ALA A 46 -8.18 5.63 6.04
CA ALA A 46 -7.42 6.23 4.96
C ALA A 46 -5.90 6.10 5.19
N GLU A 47 -5.46 6.31 6.42
CA GLU A 47 -4.06 6.15 6.80
C GLU A 47 -3.62 4.68 6.71
N CYS A 48 -4.41 3.74 7.25
CA CYS A 48 -4.11 2.31 7.20
C CYS A 48 -4.05 1.79 5.76
N THR A 49 -4.94 2.26 4.88
CA THR A 49 -4.92 1.91 3.44
C THR A 49 -3.67 2.45 2.75
N THR A 50 -3.30 3.70 3.04
CA THR A 50 -2.09 4.33 2.51
C THR A 50 -0.82 3.59 2.96
N LYS A 51 -0.73 3.30 4.26
CA LYS A 51 0.42 2.57 4.83
C LYS A 51 0.49 1.12 4.35
N THR A 52 -0.65 0.46 4.15
CA THR A 52 -0.69 -0.87 3.49
C THR A 52 -0.11 -0.80 2.08
N SER A 53 -0.50 0.19 1.29
CA SER A 53 0.04 0.37 -0.07
C SER A 53 1.56 0.59 -0.05
N ARG A 54 2.06 1.35 0.93
CA ARG A 54 3.51 1.56 1.16
C ARG A 54 4.23 0.29 1.62
N SER A 55 3.60 -0.54 2.46
CA SER A 55 4.15 -1.86 2.84
C SER A 55 4.29 -2.78 1.63
N LEU A 56 3.33 -2.74 0.70
CA LEU A 56 3.42 -3.53 -0.54
C LEU A 56 4.55 -3.02 -1.44
N LEU A 57 4.71 -1.70 -1.56
CA LEU A 57 5.83 -1.10 -2.30
C LEU A 57 7.19 -1.53 -1.70
N PHE A 58 7.33 -1.47 -0.38
CA PHE A 58 8.54 -1.95 0.31
C PHE A 58 8.87 -3.40 -0.06
N VAL A 59 7.87 -4.28 -0.10
CA VAL A 59 8.07 -5.68 -0.46
C VAL A 59 8.56 -5.86 -1.89
N PHE A 60 8.03 -5.07 -2.83
CA PHE A 60 8.49 -5.10 -4.22
C PHE A 60 9.93 -4.60 -4.34
N ASP A 61 10.27 -3.49 -3.70
CA ASP A 61 11.62 -2.92 -3.76
C ASP A 61 12.64 -3.80 -3.01
N TYR A 62 12.23 -4.46 -1.92
CA TYR A 62 13.03 -5.47 -1.23
C TYR A 62 13.37 -6.64 -2.15
N ALA A 63 12.39 -7.18 -2.89
CA ALA A 63 12.63 -8.25 -3.85
C ALA A 63 13.50 -7.79 -5.02
N ALA A 64 13.25 -6.59 -5.56
CA ALA A 64 14.04 -6.00 -6.64
C ALA A 64 15.51 -5.78 -6.25
N ALA A 65 15.78 -5.47 -4.98
CA ALA A 65 17.14 -5.32 -4.45
C ALA A 65 17.87 -6.65 -4.22
N GLY A 66 17.18 -7.79 -4.39
CA GLY A 66 17.73 -9.15 -4.26
C GLY A 66 17.21 -9.93 -3.06
N GLY A 67 16.26 -9.37 -2.30
CA GLY A 67 15.50 -10.11 -1.29
C GLY A 67 14.61 -11.19 -1.90
N ALA A 68 14.15 -12.12 -1.06
CA ALA A 68 13.25 -13.17 -1.52
C ALA A 68 11.85 -12.62 -1.86
N LEU A 69 11.20 -13.16 -2.90
CA LEU A 69 9.78 -12.90 -3.13
C LEU A 69 8.96 -13.42 -1.94
N VAL A 70 8.16 -12.55 -1.33
CA VAL A 70 7.32 -12.93 -0.19
C VAL A 70 6.01 -13.56 -0.66
N GLN A 71 5.44 -14.42 0.19
CA GLN A 71 4.07 -14.89 0.06
C GLN A 71 3.14 -14.09 0.95
N ARG A 72 1.84 -14.13 0.61
CA ARG A 72 0.78 -13.52 1.39
C ARG A 72 -0.16 -14.60 1.94
N ARG A 73 -0.47 -14.51 3.24
CA ARG A 73 -1.58 -15.21 3.88
C ARG A 73 -2.39 -14.22 4.70
N GLU A 74 -3.60 -13.90 4.26
CA GLU A 74 -4.43 -12.86 4.87
C GLU A 74 -3.68 -11.52 4.98
N ARG A 75 -3.44 -11.01 6.18
CA ARG A 75 -2.67 -9.79 6.44
C ARG A 75 -1.20 -10.02 6.71
N LEU A 76 -0.72 -11.25 6.53
CA LEU A 76 0.68 -11.60 6.71
C LEU A 76 1.40 -11.65 5.36
N LEU A 77 2.53 -10.94 5.27
CA LEU A 77 3.51 -11.05 4.20
C LEU A 77 4.77 -11.70 4.79
N PHE A 78 5.29 -12.76 4.18
CA PHE A 78 6.40 -13.52 4.77
C PHE A 78 7.30 -14.15 3.71
N THR A 79 8.60 -14.23 3.98
CA THR A 79 9.54 -15.03 3.17
C THR A 79 9.18 -16.51 3.28
N PRO A 80 8.98 -17.23 2.16
CA PRO A 80 8.69 -18.66 2.17
C PRO A 80 9.80 -19.49 2.81
N ALA A 81 9.46 -20.60 3.46
CA ALA A 81 10.43 -21.46 4.14
C ALA A 81 11.40 -22.16 3.17
N ASP A 82 10.99 -22.35 1.93
CA ASP A 82 11.75 -22.93 0.82
C ASP A 82 12.49 -21.87 -0.02
N ALA A 83 12.41 -20.59 0.35
CA ALA A 83 13.17 -19.55 -0.33
C ALA A 83 14.69 -19.80 -0.17
N PRO A 84 15.48 -19.60 -1.24
CA PRO A 84 16.94 -19.72 -1.14
C PRO A 84 17.51 -18.80 -0.07
N ARG A 85 18.38 -19.33 0.80
CA ARG A 85 19.12 -18.52 1.77
C ARG A 85 20.02 -17.54 1.01
N SER A 86 20.05 -16.29 1.45
CA SER A 86 20.84 -15.23 0.83
C SER A 86 21.37 -14.26 1.88
N GLU A 87 22.16 -13.28 1.44
CA GLU A 87 22.60 -12.16 2.30
C GLU A 87 21.45 -11.21 2.66
N TRP A 88 20.24 -11.38 2.09
CA TRP A 88 19.07 -10.63 2.49
C TRP A 88 18.34 -11.32 3.64
N PRO A 89 18.00 -10.61 4.73
CA PRO A 89 17.21 -11.19 5.82
C PRO A 89 15.85 -11.67 5.34
N ALA A 90 15.38 -12.82 5.81
CA ALA A 90 13.99 -13.23 5.65
C ALA A 90 13.09 -12.28 6.44
N ILE A 91 11.96 -11.87 5.86
CA ILE A 91 11.06 -10.89 6.46
C ILE A 91 9.70 -11.48 6.81
N TYR A 92 9.09 -10.88 7.82
CA TYR A 92 7.72 -11.15 8.26
C TYR A 92 7.06 -9.81 8.56
N ILE A 93 5.96 -9.51 7.87
CA ILE A 93 5.23 -8.25 8.00
C ILE A 93 3.77 -8.54 8.24
N ARG A 94 3.25 -8.13 9.40
CA ARG A 94 1.81 -8.13 9.68
C ARG A 94 1.25 -6.76 9.35
N LEU A 95 0.36 -6.71 8.37
CA LEU A 95 -0.37 -5.50 8.01
C LEU A 95 -1.36 -5.13 9.12
N ALA A 96 -1.54 -3.82 9.36
CA ALA A 96 -2.49 -3.32 10.34
C ALA A 96 -3.94 -3.73 10.04
N GLU A 97 -4.82 -3.58 11.03
CA GLU A 97 -6.25 -3.68 10.77
C GLU A 97 -6.72 -2.53 9.85
N PRO A 98 -7.80 -2.71 9.07
CA PRO A 98 -8.22 -1.70 8.11
C PRO A 98 -8.67 -0.37 8.72
N MET A 99 -9.15 -0.35 9.97
CA MET A 99 -9.70 0.86 10.61
C MET A 99 -8.65 1.66 11.38
N SER A 100 -7.86 0.96 12.20
CA SER A 100 -6.80 1.52 13.03
C SER A 100 -5.96 0.37 13.58
N GLY A 101 -4.65 0.54 13.75
CA GLY A 101 -3.83 -0.50 14.33
C GLY A 101 -2.33 -0.29 14.12
N ARG A 102 -1.58 -1.38 14.23
CA ARG A 102 -0.13 -1.41 14.10
C ARG A 102 0.32 -2.35 13.00
N PHE A 103 1.35 -1.95 12.27
CA PHE A 103 2.12 -2.80 11.36
C PHE A 103 3.29 -3.43 12.13
N ASP A 104 3.37 -4.75 12.15
CA ASP A 104 4.52 -5.44 12.75
C ASP A 104 5.52 -5.85 11.67
N PHE A 105 6.79 -5.81 12.02
CA PHE A 105 7.90 -6.16 11.15
C PHE A 105 8.94 -6.95 11.94
N ASN A 106 9.33 -8.09 11.40
CA ASN A 106 10.47 -8.87 11.87
C ASN A 106 11.36 -9.23 10.68
N ALA A 107 12.66 -9.34 10.95
CA ALA A 107 13.63 -9.80 9.98
C ALA A 107 14.62 -10.76 10.65
N GLU A 108 14.97 -11.84 9.95
CA GLU A 108 15.88 -12.86 10.43
C GLU A 108 17.00 -13.10 9.41
N CYS A 109 18.24 -13.02 9.88
CA CYS A 109 19.38 -13.34 9.05
C CYS A 109 19.61 -14.85 9.04
N GLN A 110 19.57 -15.47 7.86
CA GLN A 110 19.68 -16.93 7.69
C GLN A 110 21.10 -17.40 7.32
N VAL A 111 22.05 -16.46 7.26
CA VAL A 111 23.46 -16.68 6.89
C VAL A 111 24.37 -15.94 7.90
N PRO A 112 25.69 -16.22 7.94
CA PRO A 112 26.58 -15.58 8.92
C PRO A 112 26.67 -14.05 8.83
N ARG A 113 26.43 -13.47 7.64
CA ARG A 113 26.46 -12.02 7.40
C ARG A 113 25.35 -11.62 6.45
N CYS A 114 24.40 -10.82 6.92
CA CYS A 114 23.39 -10.20 6.08
C CYS A 114 23.79 -8.80 5.66
N ARG A 115 23.26 -8.36 4.52
CA ARG A 115 23.34 -7.01 3.98
C ARG A 115 22.77 -5.97 4.94
N TYR A 116 21.72 -6.35 5.68
CA TYR A 116 21.06 -5.54 6.69
C TYR A 116 20.94 -6.32 7.99
N SER A 117 21.18 -5.65 9.13
CA SER A 117 20.65 -6.10 10.41
C SER A 117 19.12 -5.95 10.45
N ALA A 118 18.46 -6.69 11.34
CA ALA A 118 17.01 -6.57 11.54
C ALA A 118 16.58 -5.13 11.88
N ALA A 119 17.37 -4.43 12.71
CA ALA A 119 17.11 -3.05 13.11
C ALA A 119 17.23 -2.06 11.93
N GLN A 120 18.27 -2.20 11.11
CA GLN A 120 18.43 -1.35 9.91
C GLN A 120 17.29 -1.57 8.92
N LEU A 121 16.90 -2.82 8.68
CA LEU A 121 15.81 -3.11 7.74
C LEU A 121 14.45 -2.66 8.28
N LEU A 122 14.22 -2.78 9.59
CA LEU A 122 13.06 -2.19 10.27
C LEU A 122 13.01 -0.67 10.08
N GLN A 123 14.15 0.03 10.20
CA GLN A 123 14.19 1.47 10.00
C GLN A 123 13.79 1.83 8.56
N VAL A 124 14.35 1.15 7.56
CA VAL A 124 13.94 1.36 6.16
C VAL A 124 12.44 1.12 5.99
N TYR A 125 11.90 0.04 6.56
CA TYR A 125 10.45 -0.21 6.51
C TYR A 125 9.62 0.92 7.14
N ARG A 126 10.07 1.50 8.26
CA ARG A 126 9.42 2.64 8.91
C ARG A 126 9.46 3.89 8.02
N ASP A 127 10.54 4.11 7.28
CA ASP A 127 10.67 5.22 6.34
C ASP A 127 9.67 5.09 5.18
N TYR A 128 9.45 3.85 4.68
CA TYR A 128 8.36 3.57 3.72
C TYR A 128 6.99 3.92 4.30
N LEU A 129 6.68 3.50 5.52
CA LEU A 129 5.40 3.82 6.17
C LEU A 129 5.20 5.33 6.36
N ALA A 130 6.27 6.06 6.68
CA ALA A 130 6.28 7.51 6.79
C ALA A 130 6.13 8.22 5.43
N GLY A 131 6.29 7.51 4.30
CA GLY A 131 6.23 8.09 2.96
C GLY A 131 7.53 8.76 2.53
N GLN A 132 8.65 8.37 3.13
CA GLN A 132 9.99 8.85 2.84
C GLN A 132 10.91 7.66 2.49
N PRO A 133 10.56 6.84 1.48
CA PRO A 133 11.30 5.60 1.21
C PRO A 133 12.77 5.89 0.89
N GLY A 134 13.66 5.18 1.58
CA GLY A 134 15.10 5.17 1.30
C GLY A 134 15.48 4.19 0.19
N ASP A 135 16.73 4.27 -0.26
CA ASP A 135 17.31 3.35 -1.25
C ASP A 135 17.78 2.05 -0.59
N LEU A 136 17.07 0.94 -0.82
CA LEU A 136 17.41 -0.41 -0.36
C LEU A 136 18.72 -0.95 -0.98
N SER A 137 19.25 -0.29 -2.01
CA SER A 137 20.53 -0.62 -2.62
C SER A 137 21.71 -0.10 -1.79
N LYS A 138 21.49 0.81 -0.84
CA LYS A 138 22.55 1.45 -0.05
C LYS A 138 22.32 1.18 1.43
N PRO A 139 22.94 0.14 2.02
CA PRO A 139 22.87 -0.06 3.45
C PRO A 139 23.43 1.17 4.18
N VAL A 140 22.59 1.79 5.01
CA VAL A 140 22.97 2.96 5.81
C VAL A 140 23.93 2.50 6.90
N GLY A 141 25.16 3.03 6.86
CA GLY A 141 26.21 2.76 7.85
C GLY A 141 26.88 1.40 7.68
N LYS A 142 27.96 1.37 6.90
CA LYS A 142 29.10 0.49 7.17
C LYS A 142 30.20 1.32 7.78
#